data_AF-A0A238D055-F1
#
_entry.id   AF-A0A238D055-F1
#
_cell.length_a   1.000
_cell.length_b   1.000
_cell.length_c   1.000
_cell.angle_alpha   90.00
_cell.angle_beta   90.00
_cell.angle_gamma   90.00
#
_symmetry.space_group_name_H-M   'P 1'
#
loop_
_entity.id
_entity.type
_entity.pdbx_description
1 polymer ?
#
loop_
_entity_poly.entity_id
_entity_poly.type
_entity_poly.pdbx_seq_one_letter_code
_entity_poly.pdbx_strand_id
1 'polypeptide(L)'
;MRLLNKLSLSEKLLHTGFIIMVCVGLLAAEAYLYVTHTGLDGKSGVTLKDIQISYYGDRSSSKLQTVLPTMLTNAGVPKDQWPKITQTIDHWVVGGQSKAEYESQIKPIIDQHCMMCHSVAMSKQLHNPPLASYDDVKKVAAVNTGMSYSSMLMGGMVHLTMLGVIFWIAGWIFLQTRVNNQIKAISVIAPFLAMLLDYSGWFLTHMNPDFAWMVLVGGALSCPIAMLEMGVSLIDMWIGLPGFLQQRVVAELPPGSRSSQQPQPT
;
A
#
# COMPACT_ATOMS: atom_id res chain seq x y z
N MET A 1 -10.13 13.01 -30.14
CA MET A 1 -8.88 13.44 -29.48
C MET A 1 -7.76 13.46 -30.51
N ARG A 2 -6.80 14.40 -30.42
CA ARG A 2 -5.65 14.45 -31.36
C ARG A 2 -4.59 13.45 -30.92
N LEU A 3 -3.82 12.90 -31.88
CA LEU A 3 -2.69 12.04 -31.54
C LEU A 3 -1.59 12.85 -30.83
N LEU A 4 -0.95 12.26 -29.81
CA LEU A 4 0.07 12.96 -29.00
C LEU A 4 1.21 13.54 -29.83
N ASN A 5 1.64 12.85 -30.89
CA ASN A 5 2.73 13.31 -31.75
C ASN A 5 2.36 14.55 -32.58
N LYS A 6 1.06 14.85 -32.75
CA LYS A 6 0.53 16.00 -33.52
C LYS A 6 0.18 17.21 -32.65
N LEU A 7 0.40 17.12 -31.34
CA LEU A 7 0.16 18.24 -30.42
C LEU A 7 1.16 19.38 -30.65
N SER A 8 0.75 20.61 -30.31
CA SER A 8 1.64 21.76 -30.26
C SER A 8 2.72 21.59 -29.19
N LEU A 9 3.81 22.35 -29.29
CA LEU A 9 4.89 22.28 -28.29
C LEU A 9 4.37 22.55 -26.87
N SER A 10 3.51 23.56 -26.69
CA SER A 10 2.93 23.91 -25.39
C SER A 10 2.12 22.77 -24.78
N GLU A 11 1.30 22.08 -25.58
CA GLU A 11 0.53 20.92 -25.12
C GLU A 11 1.45 19.75 -24.73
N LYS A 12 2.49 19.48 -25.53
CA LYS A 12 3.47 18.43 -25.21
C LYS A 12 4.19 18.71 -23.90
N LEU A 13 4.61 19.96 -23.68
CA LEU A 13 5.27 20.38 -22.46
C LEU A 13 4.36 20.26 -21.24
N LEU A 14 3.08 20.63 -21.37
CA LEU A 14 2.09 20.49 -20.30
C LEU A 14 1.92 19.02 -19.87
N HIS A 15 1.71 18.12 -20.84
CA HIS A 15 1.59 16.70 -20.54
C HIS A 15 2.89 16.11 -19.97
N THR A 16 4.04 16.53 -20.49
CA THR A 16 5.34 16.07 -20.01
C THR A 16 5.58 16.48 -18.56
N GLY A 17 5.31 17.73 -18.21
CA GLY A 17 5.43 18.22 -16.84
C GLY A 17 4.51 17.47 -15.87
N PHE A 18 3.25 17.25 -16.26
CA PHE A 18 2.32 16.45 -15.48
C PHE A 18 2.84 15.02 -15.25
N ILE A 19 3.23 14.32 -16.31
CA ILE A 19 3.69 12.93 -16.21
C ILE A 19 4.92 12.81 -15.30
N ILE A 20 5.92 13.67 -15.48
CA ILE A 20 7.14 13.61 -14.66
C ILE A 20 6.79 13.84 -13.19
N MET A 21 6.00 14.86 -12.88
CA MET A 21 5.64 15.19 -11.50
C MET A 21 4.85 14.05 -10.83
N VAL A 22 3.86 13.48 -11.53
CA VAL A 22 3.06 12.37 -11.00
C VAL A 22 3.91 11.12 -10.83
N CYS A 23 4.74 10.74 -11.81
CA CYS A 23 5.61 9.57 -11.68
C CYS A 23 6.59 9.69 -10.51
N VAL A 24 7.17 10.88 -10.29
CA VAL A 24 8.04 11.12 -9.11
C VAL A 24 7.24 10.99 -7.82
N GLY A 25 6.02 11.55 -7.77
CA GLY A 25 5.13 11.42 -6.61
C GLY A 25 4.76 9.96 -6.30
N LEU A 26 4.45 9.17 -7.32
CA LEU A 26 4.17 7.73 -7.18
C LEU A 26 5.40 6.97 -6.67
N LEU A 27 6.59 7.24 -7.21
CA LEU A 27 7.83 6.63 -6.72
C LEU A 27 8.14 7.01 -5.27
N ALA A 28 7.86 8.25 -4.85
CA ALA A 28 8.01 8.67 -3.47
C ALA A 28 7.02 7.96 -2.54
N ALA A 29 5.78 7.72 -3.01
CA ALA A 29 4.79 6.93 -2.26
C ALA A 29 5.22 5.46 -2.11
N GLU A 30 5.76 4.84 -3.16
CA GLU A 30 6.32 3.48 -3.08
C GLU A 30 7.52 3.41 -2.13
N ALA A 31 8.40 4.43 -2.14
CA ALA A 31 9.51 4.51 -1.19
C ALA A 31 8.99 4.66 0.25
N TYR A 32 7.95 5.45 0.48
CA TYR A 32 7.31 5.59 1.78
C TYR A 32 6.69 4.27 2.26
N LEU A 33 5.99 3.54 1.39
CA LEU A 33 5.48 2.20 1.67
C LEU A 33 6.62 1.28 2.09
N TYR A 34 7.69 1.23 1.29
CA TYR A 34 8.83 0.38 1.57
C TYR A 34 9.43 0.65 2.96
N VAL A 35 9.70 1.91 3.31
CA VAL A 35 10.32 2.23 4.61
C VAL A 35 9.38 2.03 5.80
N THR A 36 8.06 1.97 5.59
CA THR A 36 7.07 1.79 6.67
C THR A 36 6.63 0.35 6.86
N HIS A 37 6.71 -0.49 5.84
CA HIS A 37 6.21 -1.87 5.88
C HIS A 37 7.30 -2.94 5.76
N THR A 38 8.53 -2.57 5.40
CA THR A 38 9.64 -3.53 5.31
C THR A 38 10.03 -4.07 6.68
N GLY A 39 10.20 -5.39 6.78
CA GLY A 39 10.78 -6.05 7.96
C GLY A 39 9.88 -6.19 9.18
N LEU A 40 8.56 -6.08 9.04
CA LEU A 40 7.62 -6.45 10.11
C LEU A 40 7.70 -7.95 10.44
N ASP A 41 7.98 -8.80 9.45
CA ASP A 41 8.22 -10.24 9.62
C ASP A 41 9.69 -10.59 9.94
N GLY A 42 10.54 -9.57 10.11
CA GLY A 42 11.98 -9.72 10.37
C GLY A 42 12.84 -9.99 9.14
N LYS A 43 12.28 -9.97 7.92
CA LYS A 43 13.02 -10.15 6.66
C LYS A 43 13.21 -8.84 5.91
N SER A 44 14.12 -8.83 4.94
CA SER A 44 14.31 -7.68 4.06
C SER A 44 13.23 -7.62 2.99
N GLY A 45 12.69 -6.42 2.77
CA GLY A 45 11.67 -6.16 1.75
C GLY A 45 10.26 -6.20 2.32
N VAL A 46 9.29 -5.93 1.44
CA VAL A 46 7.86 -6.05 1.77
C VAL A 46 7.39 -7.43 1.32
N THR A 47 7.12 -8.29 2.29
CA THR A 47 6.64 -9.66 2.10
C THR A 47 5.13 -9.74 2.28
N LEU A 48 4.54 -10.86 1.84
CA LEU A 48 3.14 -11.16 2.13
C LEU A 48 2.85 -11.16 3.64
N LYS A 49 3.82 -11.58 4.46
CA LYS A 49 3.66 -11.64 5.92
C LYS A 49 3.65 -10.25 6.54
N ASP A 50 4.41 -9.30 5.99
CA ASP A 50 4.36 -7.90 6.43
C ASP A 50 2.97 -7.31 6.23
N ILE A 51 2.34 -7.58 5.08
CA ILE A 51 0.96 -7.15 4.79
C ILE A 51 -0.03 -7.76 5.79
N GLN A 52 0.11 -9.05 6.09
CA GLN A 52 -0.71 -9.71 7.11
C GLN A 52 -0.55 -9.02 8.47
N ILE A 53 0.68 -8.73 8.89
CA ILE A 53 0.94 -8.05 10.17
C ILE A 53 0.34 -6.64 10.17
N SER A 54 0.43 -5.89 9.07
CA SER A 54 -0.14 -4.55 8.96
C SER A 54 -1.67 -4.54 9.06
N TYR A 55 -2.37 -5.43 8.35
CA TYR A 55 -3.84 -5.38 8.28
C TYR A 55 -4.53 -6.32 9.26
N TYR A 56 -4.07 -7.56 9.41
CA TYR A 56 -4.66 -8.53 10.36
C TYR A 56 -4.13 -8.37 11.78
N GLY A 57 -2.88 -7.91 11.89
CA GLY A 57 -2.14 -7.84 13.15
C GLY A 57 -1.44 -9.15 13.50
N ASP A 58 -0.54 -9.08 14.48
CA ASP A 58 -0.07 -10.27 15.19
C ASP A 58 -1.01 -10.54 16.38
N ARG A 59 -1.97 -11.44 16.16
CA ARG A 59 -2.94 -11.83 17.20
C ARG A 59 -2.43 -12.91 18.14
N SER A 60 -1.22 -13.42 17.89
CA SER A 60 -0.61 -14.44 18.75
C SER A 60 0.02 -13.84 20.01
N SER A 61 0.36 -12.55 19.97
CA SER A 61 0.98 -11.85 21.09
C SER A 61 0.67 -10.35 21.09
N SER A 62 0.56 -9.75 22.28
CA SER A 62 0.58 -8.30 22.45
C SER A 62 1.99 -7.73 22.24
N LYS A 63 2.08 -6.42 22.00
CA LYS A 63 3.38 -5.72 21.90
C LYS A 63 4.26 -5.97 23.13
N LEU A 64 3.66 -5.96 24.32
CA LEU A 64 4.34 -6.28 25.58
C LEU A 64 4.95 -7.68 25.55
N GLN A 65 4.18 -8.70 25.14
CA GLN A 65 4.65 -10.09 25.07
C GLN A 65 5.79 -10.27 24.06
N THR A 66 5.72 -9.61 22.89
CA THR A 66 6.75 -9.69 21.86
C THR A 66 8.11 -9.15 22.33
N VAL A 67 8.12 -8.03 23.06
CA VAL A 67 9.36 -7.35 23.48
C VAL A 67 9.84 -7.77 24.87
N LEU A 68 9.02 -8.52 25.62
CA LEU A 68 9.31 -8.91 27.01
C LEU A 68 10.69 -9.57 27.19
N PRO A 69 11.14 -10.52 26.35
CA PRO A 69 12.46 -11.12 26.52
C PRO A 69 13.61 -10.10 26.44
N THR A 70 13.51 -9.13 25.53
CA THR A 70 14.48 -8.03 25.40
C THR A 70 14.41 -7.10 26.60
N MET A 71 13.21 -6.78 27.09
CA MET A 71 13.05 -5.96 28.29
C MET A 71 13.67 -6.61 29.53
N LEU A 72 13.44 -7.91 29.75
CA LEU A 72 14.01 -8.65 30.89
C LEU A 72 15.53 -8.71 30.82
N THR A 73 16.09 -8.86 29.61
CA THR A 73 17.54 -8.79 29.38
C THR A 73 18.10 -7.42 29.77
N ASN A 74 17.49 -6.34 29.25
CA ASN A 74 17.96 -4.97 29.49
C ASN A 74 17.78 -4.53 30.95
N ALA A 75 16.76 -5.05 31.63
CA ALA A 75 16.52 -4.82 33.05
C ALA A 75 17.42 -5.68 33.96
N GLY A 76 18.26 -6.57 33.40
CA GLY A 76 19.15 -7.43 34.16
C GLY A 76 18.42 -8.49 35.00
N VAL A 77 17.23 -8.92 34.58
CA VAL A 77 16.44 -9.92 35.31
C VAL A 77 17.09 -11.31 35.15
N PRO A 78 17.37 -12.03 36.26
CA PRO A 78 17.91 -13.39 36.21
C PRO A 78 17.02 -14.36 35.41
N LYS A 79 17.62 -15.18 34.53
CA LYS A 79 16.89 -16.05 33.59
C LYS A 79 15.98 -17.09 34.26
N ASP A 80 16.27 -17.48 35.50
CA ASP A 80 15.43 -18.36 36.31
C ASP A 80 14.08 -17.74 36.68
N GLN A 81 13.98 -16.41 36.72
CA GLN A 81 12.73 -15.70 37.02
C GLN A 81 11.85 -15.48 35.78
N TRP A 82 12.42 -15.61 34.58
CA TRP A 82 11.72 -15.31 33.33
C TRP A 82 10.45 -16.16 33.13
N PRO A 83 10.46 -17.49 33.31
CA PRO A 83 9.27 -18.30 33.06
C PRO A 83 8.06 -17.86 33.90
N LYS A 84 8.30 -17.50 35.17
CA LYS A 84 7.26 -17.02 36.08
C LYS A 84 6.72 -15.65 35.67
N ILE A 85 7.60 -14.71 35.32
CA ILE A 85 7.20 -13.37 34.87
C ILE A 85 6.42 -13.46 33.56
N THR A 86 6.94 -14.20 32.58
CA THR A 86 6.28 -14.44 31.29
C THR A 86 4.90 -15.05 31.47
N GLN A 87 4.78 -16.13 32.26
CA GLN A 87 3.49 -16.77 32.52
C GLN A 87 2.48 -15.83 33.18
N THR A 88 2.93 -15.00 34.13
CA THR A 88 2.06 -14.04 34.82
C THR A 88 1.54 -12.97 33.85
N ILE A 89 2.42 -12.42 33.02
CA ILE A 89 2.05 -11.43 32.00
C ILE A 89 1.14 -12.05 30.94
N ASP A 90 1.45 -13.25 30.45
CA ASP A 90 0.64 -13.95 29.45
C ASP A 90 -0.77 -14.21 29.96
N HIS A 91 -0.90 -14.70 31.20
CA HIS A 91 -2.19 -14.92 31.84
C HIS A 91 -3.01 -13.64 31.88
N TRP A 92 -2.41 -12.52 32.30
CA TRP A 92 -3.12 -11.25 32.39
C TRP A 92 -3.52 -10.67 31.02
N VAL A 93 -2.64 -10.79 30.02
CA VAL A 93 -2.92 -10.32 28.66
C VAL A 93 -4.07 -11.10 28.03
N VAL A 94 -4.06 -12.43 28.15
CA VAL A 94 -5.10 -13.32 27.61
C VAL A 94 -6.38 -13.25 28.44
N GLY A 95 -6.28 -13.03 29.76
CA GLY A 95 -7.39 -12.95 30.71
C GLY A 95 -8.22 -11.66 30.66
N GLY A 96 -8.02 -10.80 29.66
CA GLY A 96 -8.81 -9.58 29.48
C GLY A 96 -8.27 -8.33 30.20
N GLN A 97 -7.02 -8.39 30.69
CA GLN A 97 -6.27 -7.24 31.21
C GLN A 97 -7.00 -6.53 32.35
N SER A 98 -7.54 -7.29 33.31
CA SER A 98 -8.33 -6.73 34.41
C SER A 98 -7.48 -5.79 35.28
N LYS A 99 -8.09 -4.70 35.79
CA LYS A 99 -7.39 -3.75 36.65
C LYS A 99 -6.99 -4.37 37.99
N ALA A 100 -7.79 -5.29 38.52
CA ALA A 100 -7.52 -5.97 39.78
C ALA A 100 -6.27 -6.87 39.70
N GLU A 101 -6.14 -7.66 38.63
CA GLU A 101 -4.92 -8.48 38.40
C GLU A 101 -3.72 -7.62 38.06
N TYR A 102 -3.93 -6.49 37.36
CA TYR A 102 -2.86 -5.54 37.15
C TYR A 102 -2.27 -5.04 38.47
N GLU A 103 -3.11 -4.54 39.38
CA GLU A 103 -2.65 -3.98 40.65
C GLU A 103 -1.98 -5.04 41.55
N SER A 104 -2.49 -6.27 41.55
CA SER A 104 -2.00 -7.34 42.43
C SER A 104 -0.81 -8.13 41.90
N GLN A 105 -0.70 -8.33 40.58
CA GLN A 105 0.29 -9.24 39.98
C GLN A 105 1.26 -8.57 39.00
N ILE A 106 0.77 -7.62 38.19
CA ILE A 106 1.58 -7.03 37.10
C ILE A 106 2.34 -5.78 37.57
N LYS A 107 1.68 -4.90 38.31
CA LYS A 107 2.28 -3.68 38.83
C LYS A 107 3.55 -3.95 39.65
N PRO A 108 3.61 -4.96 40.54
CA PRO A 108 4.84 -5.28 41.27
C PRO A 108 6.01 -5.65 40.34
N ILE A 109 5.76 -6.41 39.27
CA ILE A 109 6.79 -6.79 38.28
C ILE A 109 7.32 -5.54 37.56
N ILE A 110 6.41 -4.65 37.13
CA ILE A 110 6.77 -3.42 36.42
C ILE A 110 7.57 -2.48 37.32
N ASP A 111 7.09 -2.26 38.54
CA ASP A 111 7.75 -1.42 39.54
C ASP A 111 9.18 -1.92 39.84
N GLN A 112 9.36 -3.24 39.91
CA GLN A 112 10.63 -3.87 40.23
C GLN A 112 11.64 -3.85 39.07
N HIS A 113 11.19 -4.08 37.83
CA HIS A 113 12.10 -4.35 36.71
C HIS A 113 12.05 -3.34 35.57
N CYS A 114 10.93 -2.65 35.36
CA CYS A 114 10.70 -1.89 34.12
C CYS A 114 10.79 -0.37 34.33
N MET A 115 10.49 0.13 35.53
CA MET A 115 10.37 1.57 35.79
C MET A 115 11.67 2.37 35.64
N MET A 116 12.83 1.70 35.65
CA MET A 116 14.11 2.35 35.37
C MET A 116 14.14 2.97 33.97
N CYS A 117 13.55 2.33 32.97
CA CYS A 117 13.52 2.83 31.59
C CYS A 117 12.14 3.34 31.16
N HIS A 118 11.07 2.89 31.81
CA HIS A 118 9.68 3.17 31.46
C HIS A 118 8.95 4.09 32.46
N SER A 119 9.68 4.80 33.31
CA SER A 119 9.11 5.94 34.06
C SER A 119 8.75 7.09 33.12
N VAL A 120 7.79 7.93 33.52
CA VAL A 120 7.32 9.08 32.70
C VAL A 120 8.48 9.98 32.25
N ALA A 121 9.50 10.16 33.10
CA ALA A 121 10.68 10.93 32.76
C ALA A 121 11.54 10.20 31.71
N MET A 122 11.99 8.97 32.02
CA MET A 122 12.89 8.19 31.18
C MET A 122 12.30 7.87 29.81
N SER A 123 11.00 7.64 29.74
CA SER A 123 10.29 7.41 28.48
C SER A 123 10.39 8.57 27.49
N LYS A 124 10.41 9.82 27.98
CA LYS A 124 10.62 11.00 27.12
C LYS A 124 12.05 11.07 26.57
N GLN A 125 13.05 10.68 27.36
CA GLN A 125 14.45 10.71 26.91
C GLN A 125 14.77 9.56 25.95
N LEU A 126 14.23 8.37 26.22
CA LEU A 126 14.49 7.15 25.44
C LEU A 126 13.51 6.95 24.27
N HIS A 127 12.52 7.85 24.12
CA HIS A 127 11.45 7.73 23.11
C HIS A 127 10.72 6.38 23.15
N ASN A 128 10.48 5.87 24.35
CA ASN A 128 9.77 4.61 24.60
C ASN A 128 8.43 4.89 25.30
N PRO A 129 7.45 3.97 25.30
CA PRO A 129 6.17 4.20 25.98
C PRO A 129 6.35 4.15 27.51
N PRO A 130 5.71 5.05 28.29
CA PRO A 130 5.68 4.92 29.74
C PRO A 130 4.91 3.67 30.16
N LEU A 131 5.21 3.14 31.34
CA LEU A 131 4.50 2.02 31.98
C LEU A 131 4.04 2.38 33.41
N ALA A 132 3.82 3.67 33.66
CA ALA A 132 3.59 4.21 35.00
C ALA A 132 2.17 4.00 35.53
N SER A 133 1.21 3.66 34.68
CA SER A 133 -0.19 3.50 35.03
C SER A 133 -0.81 2.25 34.40
N TYR A 134 -1.95 1.81 34.94
CA TYR A 134 -2.74 0.71 34.35
C TYR A 134 -3.03 0.97 32.87
N ASP A 135 -3.45 2.20 32.53
CA ASP A 135 -3.82 2.53 31.14
C ASP A 135 -2.61 2.50 30.20
N ASP A 136 -1.43 2.88 30.70
CA ASP A 136 -0.19 2.81 29.91
C ASP A 136 0.20 1.36 29.60
N VAL A 137 0.13 0.50 30.61
CA VAL A 137 0.48 -0.92 30.48
C VAL A 137 -0.58 -1.65 29.64
N LYS A 138 -1.86 -1.33 29.84
CA LYS A 138 -2.97 -1.86 29.03
C LYS A 138 -2.80 -1.56 27.55
N LYS A 139 -2.35 -0.35 27.19
CA LYS A 139 -2.10 0.03 25.79
C LYS A 139 -1.04 -0.85 25.12
N VAL A 140 0.05 -1.19 25.83
CA VAL A 140 1.10 -2.04 25.26
C VAL A 140 0.78 -3.54 25.39
N ALA A 141 -0.10 -3.91 26.31
CA ALA A 141 -0.67 -5.24 26.46
C ALA A 141 -1.80 -5.53 25.45
N ALA A 142 -2.30 -4.51 24.73
CA ALA A 142 -3.28 -4.72 23.68
C ALA A 142 -2.69 -5.64 22.59
N VAL A 143 -3.47 -6.66 22.23
CA VAL A 143 -3.14 -7.56 21.10
C VAL A 143 -3.12 -6.73 19.82
N ASN A 144 -2.10 -6.95 18.99
CA ASN A 144 -2.03 -6.27 17.71
C ASN A 144 -3.13 -6.85 16.79
N THR A 145 -4.18 -6.06 16.57
CA THR A 145 -5.31 -6.41 15.69
C THR A 145 -5.14 -5.85 14.28
N GLY A 146 -3.97 -5.27 13.98
CA GLY A 146 -3.67 -4.63 12.71
C GLY A 146 -4.24 -3.22 12.62
N MET A 147 -4.27 -2.69 11.41
CA MET A 147 -4.78 -1.35 11.13
C MET A 147 -6.25 -1.20 11.50
N SER A 148 -6.60 -0.09 12.17
CA SER A 148 -7.99 0.17 12.53
C SER A 148 -8.86 0.46 11.30
N TYR A 149 -10.16 0.15 11.38
CA TYR A 149 -11.12 0.50 10.32
C TYR A 149 -11.14 1.99 10.00
N SER A 150 -11.01 2.85 11.01
CA SER A 150 -10.94 4.31 10.81
C SER A 150 -9.74 4.71 9.97
N SER A 151 -8.56 4.13 10.27
CA SER A 151 -7.34 4.36 9.50
C SER A 151 -7.46 3.85 8.06
N MET A 152 -8.03 2.65 7.86
CA MET A 152 -8.24 2.09 6.51
C MET A 152 -9.24 2.92 5.69
N LEU A 153 -10.34 3.36 6.29
CA LEU A 153 -11.34 4.21 5.62
C LEU A 153 -10.78 5.59 5.27
N MET A 154 -10.05 6.21 6.19
CA MET A 154 -9.41 7.51 5.96
C MET A 154 -8.34 7.42 4.87
N GLY A 155 -7.46 6.42 4.96
CA GLY A 155 -6.46 6.14 3.93
C GLY A 155 -7.11 5.85 2.58
N GLY A 156 -8.15 5.02 2.58
CA GLY A 156 -8.93 4.64 1.40
C GLY A 156 -9.59 5.81 0.70
N MET A 157 -10.22 6.71 1.45
CA MET A 157 -10.82 7.94 0.90
C MET A 157 -9.77 8.75 0.11
N VAL A 158 -8.58 8.93 0.67
CA VAL A 158 -7.49 9.67 0.02
C VAL A 158 -6.96 8.92 -1.21
N HIS A 159 -6.69 7.62 -1.08
CA HIS A 159 -6.12 6.80 -2.16
C HIS A 159 -7.10 6.67 -3.33
N LEU A 160 -8.35 6.28 -3.07
CA LEU A 160 -9.36 6.07 -4.10
C LEU A 160 -9.67 7.35 -4.88
N THR A 161 -9.78 8.49 -4.19
CA THR A 161 -10.12 9.76 -4.86
C THR A 161 -8.96 10.32 -5.65
N MET A 162 -7.76 10.40 -5.06
CA MET A 162 -6.59 10.96 -5.73
C MET A 162 -6.09 10.04 -6.85
N LEU A 163 -5.94 8.74 -6.60
CA LEU A 163 -5.48 7.79 -7.61
C LEU A 163 -6.54 7.58 -8.69
N GLY A 164 -7.84 7.65 -8.36
CA GLY A 164 -8.91 7.64 -9.36
C GLY A 164 -8.76 8.77 -10.39
N VAL A 165 -8.45 9.99 -9.94
CA VAL A 165 -8.17 11.13 -10.83
C VAL A 165 -6.88 10.91 -11.63
N ILE A 166 -5.80 10.44 -10.97
CA ILE A 166 -4.52 10.18 -11.65
C ILE A 166 -4.69 9.13 -12.75
N PHE A 167 -5.34 8.00 -12.46
CA PHE A 167 -5.58 6.93 -13.43
C PHE A 167 -6.43 7.41 -14.60
N TRP A 168 -7.44 8.24 -14.32
CA TRP A 168 -8.25 8.81 -15.39
C TRP A 168 -7.44 9.75 -16.30
N ILE A 169 -6.60 10.62 -15.75
CA ILE A 169 -5.74 11.50 -16.56
C ILE A 169 -4.68 10.69 -17.31
N ALA A 170 -4.02 9.74 -16.66
CA ALA A 170 -3.03 8.85 -17.28
C ALA A 170 -3.65 8.07 -18.45
N GLY A 171 -4.81 7.44 -18.21
CA GLY A 171 -5.56 6.71 -19.23
C GLY A 171 -6.03 7.62 -20.36
N TRP A 172 -6.52 8.84 -20.07
CA TRP A 172 -6.87 9.81 -21.12
C TRP A 172 -5.64 10.11 -21.99
N ILE A 173 -4.52 10.52 -21.41
CA ILE A 173 -3.30 10.80 -22.17
C ILE A 173 -2.90 9.57 -23.01
N PHE A 174 -2.96 8.38 -22.42
CA PHE A 174 -2.61 7.13 -23.08
C PHE A 174 -3.53 6.75 -24.26
N LEU A 175 -4.83 7.04 -24.17
CA LEU A 175 -5.78 6.80 -25.27
C LEU A 175 -5.44 7.60 -26.53
N GLN A 176 -4.71 8.72 -26.38
CA GLN A 176 -4.26 9.58 -27.49
C GLN A 176 -2.98 9.08 -28.16
N THR A 177 -2.38 8.00 -27.67
CA THR A 177 -1.21 7.38 -28.31
C THR A 177 -1.56 6.67 -29.61
N ARG A 178 -0.56 6.22 -30.35
CA ARG A 178 -0.72 5.32 -31.52
C ARG A 178 -0.84 3.84 -31.16
N VAL A 179 -0.88 3.48 -29.87
CA VAL A 179 -1.02 2.08 -29.42
C VAL A 179 -2.33 1.47 -29.94
N ASN A 180 -2.34 0.15 -30.22
CA ASN A 180 -3.54 -0.55 -30.65
C ASN A 180 -4.69 -0.45 -29.60
N ASN A 181 -5.93 -0.55 -30.09
CA ASN A 181 -7.11 -0.33 -29.25
C ASN A 181 -7.35 -1.42 -28.18
N GLN A 182 -6.90 -2.66 -28.41
CA GLN A 182 -7.08 -3.76 -27.45
C GLN A 182 -6.18 -3.58 -26.23
N ILE A 183 -4.89 -3.28 -26.44
CA ILE A 183 -3.94 -2.97 -25.37
C ILE A 183 -4.42 -1.76 -24.61
N LYS A 184 -4.84 -0.70 -25.31
CA LYS A 184 -5.43 0.48 -24.69
C LYS A 184 -6.58 0.14 -23.75
N ALA A 185 -7.57 -0.62 -24.24
CA ALA A 185 -8.74 -0.96 -23.44
C ALA A 185 -8.39 -1.73 -22.17
N ILE A 186 -7.45 -2.69 -22.25
CA ILE A 186 -7.01 -3.49 -21.11
C ILE A 186 -6.19 -2.64 -20.13
N SER A 187 -5.23 -1.87 -20.63
CA SER A 187 -4.37 -1.03 -19.79
C SER A 187 -5.20 -0.02 -19.02
N VAL A 188 -6.11 0.73 -19.66
CA VAL A 188 -6.81 1.83 -18.98
C VAL A 188 -7.76 1.37 -17.89
N ILE A 189 -8.32 0.17 -17.99
CA ILE A 189 -9.23 -0.35 -16.96
C ILE A 189 -8.47 -1.05 -15.81
N ALA A 190 -7.28 -1.59 -16.07
CA ALA A 190 -6.55 -2.39 -15.11
C ALA A 190 -6.18 -1.64 -13.81
N PRO A 191 -5.69 -0.39 -13.81
CA PRO A 191 -5.39 0.35 -12.58
C PRO A 191 -6.61 0.52 -11.66
N PHE A 192 -7.79 0.75 -12.23
CA PHE A 192 -9.03 0.91 -11.45
C PHE A 192 -9.43 -0.40 -10.77
N LEU A 193 -9.40 -1.51 -11.51
CA LEU A 193 -9.72 -2.83 -10.95
C LEU A 193 -8.69 -3.26 -9.89
N ALA A 194 -7.40 -3.02 -10.17
CA ALA A 194 -6.32 -3.32 -9.23
C ALA A 194 -6.43 -2.51 -7.94
N MET A 195 -6.80 -1.23 -8.03
CA MET A 195 -7.01 -0.38 -6.85
C MET A 195 -8.24 -0.79 -6.03
N LEU A 196 -9.33 -1.19 -6.69
CA LEU A 196 -10.48 -1.75 -5.99
C LEU A 196 -10.14 -3.07 -5.29
N LEU A 197 -9.31 -3.91 -5.92
CA LEU A 197 -8.80 -5.15 -5.34
C LEU A 197 -7.91 -4.87 -4.12
N ASP A 198 -6.98 -3.92 -4.23
CA ASP A 198 -6.10 -3.50 -3.13
C ASP A 198 -6.92 -3.01 -1.93
N TYR A 199 -7.75 -1.99 -2.15
CA TYR A 199 -8.56 -1.39 -1.10
C TYR A 199 -9.50 -2.39 -0.43
N SER A 200 -10.16 -3.26 -1.21
CA SER A 200 -11.00 -4.33 -0.64
C SER A 200 -10.17 -5.35 0.13
N GLY A 201 -8.96 -5.63 -0.36
CA GLY A 201 -7.98 -6.50 0.26
C GLY A 201 -7.60 -6.07 1.67
N TRP A 202 -7.56 -4.77 1.96
CA TRP A 202 -7.25 -4.26 3.31
C TRP A 202 -8.24 -4.79 4.35
N PHE A 203 -9.55 -4.66 4.07
CA PHE A 203 -10.62 -5.11 4.97
C PHE A 203 -10.71 -6.64 5.03
N LEU A 204 -10.56 -7.31 3.88
CA LEU A 204 -10.59 -8.77 3.83
C LEU A 204 -9.41 -9.37 4.60
N THR A 205 -8.22 -8.79 4.46
CA THR A 205 -7.03 -9.20 5.22
C THR A 205 -7.21 -8.96 6.72
N HIS A 206 -7.86 -7.86 7.11
CA HIS A 206 -8.18 -7.59 8.51
C HIS A 206 -9.10 -8.66 9.13
N MET A 207 -9.94 -9.32 8.34
CA MET A 207 -10.81 -10.41 8.79
C MET A 207 -10.12 -11.78 8.74
N ASN A 208 -9.37 -12.06 7.67
CA ASN A 208 -8.59 -13.28 7.50
C ASN A 208 -7.27 -13.00 6.76
N PRO A 209 -6.10 -13.35 7.34
CA PRO A 209 -4.79 -13.04 6.76
C PRO A 209 -4.54 -13.71 5.40
N ASP A 210 -5.31 -14.73 5.01
CA ASP A 210 -5.21 -15.40 3.72
C ASP A 210 -5.54 -14.49 2.54
N PHE A 211 -6.23 -13.36 2.75
CA PHE A 211 -6.54 -12.39 1.71
C PHE A 211 -5.45 -11.34 1.45
N ALA A 212 -4.31 -11.40 2.17
CA ALA A 212 -3.21 -10.45 2.02
C ALA A 212 -2.66 -10.35 0.59
N TRP A 213 -2.81 -11.40 -0.22
CA TRP A 213 -2.38 -11.38 -1.62
C TRP A 213 -3.16 -10.35 -2.46
N MET A 214 -4.40 -10.02 -2.09
CA MET A 214 -5.22 -9.03 -2.80
C MET A 214 -4.58 -7.64 -2.75
N VAL A 215 -4.05 -7.28 -1.58
CA VAL A 215 -3.29 -6.04 -1.35
C VAL A 215 -2.02 -6.04 -2.21
N LEU A 216 -1.27 -7.14 -2.15
CA LEU A 216 -0.01 -7.27 -2.91
C LEU A 216 -0.25 -7.16 -4.42
N VAL A 217 -1.21 -7.90 -4.96
CA VAL A 217 -1.54 -7.91 -6.39
C VAL A 217 -2.15 -6.58 -6.81
N GLY A 218 -3.06 -6.02 -6.02
CA GLY A 218 -3.69 -4.73 -6.32
C GLY A 218 -2.68 -3.58 -6.33
N GLY A 219 -1.80 -3.51 -5.33
CA GLY A 219 -0.69 -2.55 -5.28
C GLY A 219 0.29 -2.73 -6.45
N ALA A 220 0.75 -3.96 -6.70
CA ALA A 220 1.70 -4.26 -7.76
C ALA A 220 1.18 -4.01 -9.19
N LEU A 221 -0.14 -3.95 -9.39
CA LEU A 221 -0.74 -3.68 -10.69
C LEU A 221 -1.22 -2.23 -10.84
N SER A 222 -1.74 -1.59 -9.79
CA SER A 222 -2.41 -0.29 -9.90
C SER A 222 -1.50 0.84 -10.39
N CYS A 223 -0.61 1.34 -9.52
CA CYS A 223 0.32 2.42 -9.84
C CYS A 223 1.32 2.04 -10.95
N PRO A 224 1.90 0.82 -10.97
CA PRO A 224 2.85 0.46 -12.02
C PRO A 224 2.26 0.46 -13.44
N ILE A 225 1.01 0.00 -13.63
CA ILE A 225 0.37 0.07 -14.95
C ILE A 225 0.13 1.54 -15.35
N ALA A 226 -0.38 2.39 -14.45
CA ALA A 226 -0.55 3.81 -14.75
C ALA A 226 0.78 4.51 -15.10
N MET A 227 1.87 4.14 -14.43
CA MET A 227 3.22 4.62 -14.78
C MET A 227 3.67 4.15 -16.16
N LEU A 228 3.38 2.90 -16.53
CA LEU A 228 3.66 2.37 -17.86
C LEU A 228 2.87 3.11 -18.95
N GLU A 229 1.59 3.37 -18.73
CA GLU A 229 0.74 4.15 -19.64
C GLU A 229 1.32 5.54 -19.88
N MET A 230 1.71 6.23 -18.80
CA MET A 230 2.33 7.55 -18.88
C MET A 230 3.71 7.50 -19.55
N GLY A 231 4.53 6.50 -19.26
CA GLY A 231 5.84 6.29 -19.90
C GLY A 231 5.72 6.05 -21.41
N VAL A 232 4.80 5.17 -21.82
CA VAL A 232 4.52 4.92 -23.24
C VAL A 232 3.97 6.18 -23.91
N SER A 233 3.14 6.96 -23.21
CA SER A 233 2.64 8.24 -23.72
C SER A 233 3.76 9.25 -23.98
N LEU A 234 4.74 9.36 -23.08
CA LEU A 234 5.91 10.21 -23.30
C LEU A 234 6.72 9.76 -24.52
N ILE A 235 6.97 8.47 -24.64
CA ILE A 235 7.73 7.90 -25.77
C ILE A 235 6.99 8.18 -27.08
N ASP A 236 5.68 7.92 -27.16
CA ASP A 236 4.91 8.14 -28.38
C ASP A 236 4.83 9.61 -28.80
N MET A 237 4.78 10.51 -27.82
CA MET A 237 4.66 11.97 -28.02
C MET A 237 5.92 12.59 -28.63
N TRP A 238 7.09 12.15 -28.17
CA TRP A 238 8.38 12.77 -28.50
C TRP A 238 9.22 11.97 -29.50
N ILE A 239 9.21 10.65 -29.42
CA ILE A 239 10.10 9.77 -30.20
C ILE A 239 9.29 8.98 -31.23
N GLY A 240 8.23 8.32 -30.76
CA GLY A 240 7.38 7.41 -31.51
C GLY A 240 7.58 5.94 -31.14
N LEU A 241 6.56 5.14 -31.43
CA LEU A 241 6.48 3.75 -31.00
C LEU A 241 6.95 2.76 -32.08
N PRO A 242 7.48 1.59 -31.70
CA PRO A 242 7.71 0.48 -32.62
C PRO A 242 6.43 0.06 -33.35
N GLY A 243 6.55 -0.34 -34.63
CA GLY A 243 5.40 -0.67 -35.48
C GLY A 243 4.49 -1.81 -34.96
N PHE A 244 5.01 -2.71 -34.13
CA PHE A 244 4.21 -3.81 -33.55
C PHE A 244 3.25 -3.35 -32.44
N LEU A 245 3.52 -2.21 -31.78
CA LEU A 245 2.63 -1.62 -30.80
C LEU A 245 1.57 -0.72 -31.44
N GLN A 246 1.85 -0.26 -32.66
CA GLN A 246 0.98 0.68 -33.35
C GLN A 246 -0.28 -0.01 -33.87
N GLN A 247 -1.40 0.72 -33.83
CA GLN A 247 -2.58 0.31 -34.55
C GLN A 247 -2.26 0.24 -36.04
N ARG A 248 -2.42 -0.94 -36.66
CA ARG A 248 -2.37 -1.06 -38.12
C ARG A 248 -3.56 -0.28 -38.66
N VAL A 249 -3.28 0.87 -39.28
CA VAL A 249 -4.27 1.56 -40.09
C VAL A 249 -4.51 0.65 -41.30
N VAL A 250 -5.59 -0.13 -41.26
CA VAL A 250 -6.12 -0.71 -42.48
C VAL A 250 -6.52 0.49 -43.32
N ALA A 251 -5.80 0.75 -44.41
CA ALA A 251 -6.17 1.79 -45.34
C ALA A 251 -7.59 1.47 -45.82
N GLU A 252 -8.58 2.23 -45.34
CA GLU A 252 -9.89 2.22 -45.97
C GLU A 252 -9.66 2.69 -47.42
N LEU A 253 -9.88 1.78 -48.37
CA LEU A 253 -9.94 2.14 -49.78
C LEU A 253 -10.97 3.27 -49.92
N PRO A 254 -10.64 4.39 -50.61
CA PRO A 254 -11.57 5.48 -50.74
C PRO A 254 -12.86 5.01 -51.42
N PRO A 255 -14.05 5.47 -50.98
CA PRO A 255 -15.31 5.10 -51.59
C PRO A 255 -15.41 5.79 -52.96
N GLY A 256 -14.95 5.13 -54.03
CA GLY A 256 -14.93 5.77 -55.34
C GLY A 256 -14.56 4.93 -56.56
N SER A 257 -14.54 3.59 -56.49
CA SER A 257 -14.17 2.75 -57.64
C SER A 257 -15.25 1.74 -58.08
N ARG A 258 -16.53 2.08 -57.96
CA ARG A 258 -17.56 1.44 -58.78
C ARG A 258 -17.68 2.22 -60.08
N SER A 259 -17.03 1.73 -61.14
CA SER A 259 -17.22 2.25 -62.49
C SER A 259 -18.68 2.02 -62.91
N SER A 260 -19.36 3.10 -63.26
CA SER A 260 -20.64 3.06 -63.96
C SER A 260 -20.38 2.67 -65.43
N GLN A 261 -20.47 1.39 -65.75
CA GLN A 261 -20.72 0.98 -67.14
C GLN A 261 -22.21 1.16 -67.41
N GLN A 262 -22.54 2.20 -68.18
CA GLN A 262 -23.87 2.44 -68.73
C GLN A 262 -23.84 2.00 -70.20
N PRO A 263 -24.72 1.10 -70.67
CA PRO A 263 -24.73 0.71 -72.08
C PRO A 263 -25.34 1.82 -72.94
N GLN A 264 -24.72 2.12 -74.08
CA GLN A 264 -25.24 3.06 -75.08
C GLN A 264 -26.54 2.53 -75.72
N PRO A 265 -27.53 3.39 -75.99
CA PRO A 265 -28.69 3.00 -76.78
C PRO A 265 -28.38 3.09 -78.29
N THR A 266 -28.82 2.07 -79.02
CA THR A 266 -28.97 2.01 -80.48
C THR A 266 -30.07 2.94 -80.98
#